data_AF-R6E860-F1
#
_entry.id   AF-R6E860-F1
#
_cell.length_a   1.000
_cell.length_b   1.000
_cell.length_c   1.000
_cell.angle_alpha   90.00
_cell.angle_beta   90.00
_cell.angle_gamma   90.00
#
_symmetry.space_group_name_H-M   'P 1'
#
loop_
_entity.id
_entity.type
_entity.pdbx_description
1 polymer ?
#
loop_
_entity_poly.entity_id
_entity_poly.type
_entity_poly.pdbx_seq_one_letter_code
_entity_poly.pdbx_strand_id
1 'polypeptide(L)'
;MTELKEDEKECLKMLFSSLQDSLIQSCIQNYFGRAWVDQKRNPTSGKIVVSDFAFLAGQPDIEILHCGMDGTKQHPQTLVADRTEWFAWIEKEFAGKYKRIERYALKKEGDIFDRDRLEQYVTKIAKDYEIRLIEKEDVAALMQEEWSHDFCCNYKDANDFMQRGIGVVICDEDEIVAGASSYTSYREGIEIEIITR
;
A
#
# COMPACT_ATOMS: atom_id res chain seq x y z
N MET A 1 23.84 -6.61 -1.16
CA MET A 1 22.66 -6.11 -0.41
C MET A 1 22.16 -7.07 0.64
N THR A 2 21.58 -6.56 1.73
CA THR A 2 21.04 -7.38 2.83
C THR A 2 19.55 -7.15 3.02
N GLU A 3 18.76 -8.21 2.94
CA GLU A 3 17.36 -8.20 3.37
C GLU A 3 17.28 -8.19 4.90
N LEU A 4 16.45 -7.31 5.45
CA LEU A 4 16.26 -7.17 6.89
C LEU A 4 15.23 -8.16 7.41
N LYS A 5 15.55 -8.80 8.53
CA LYS A 5 14.57 -9.58 9.29
C LYS A 5 13.62 -8.65 10.06
N GLU A 6 12.53 -9.20 10.56
CA GLU A 6 11.49 -8.45 11.27
C GLU A 6 12.05 -7.62 12.45
N ASP A 7 12.97 -8.19 13.22
CA ASP A 7 13.62 -7.54 14.37
C ASP A 7 14.69 -6.51 13.99
N GLU A 8 14.96 -6.30 12.70
CA GLU A 8 16.05 -5.46 12.19
C GLU A 8 15.55 -4.18 11.50
N LYS A 9 14.25 -4.02 11.26
CA LYS A 9 13.70 -2.93 10.44
C LYS A 9 13.66 -1.55 11.11
N GLU A 10 13.91 -1.46 12.40
CA GLU A 10 13.93 -0.20 13.15
C GLU A 10 14.98 0.79 12.61
N CYS A 11 16.07 0.32 12.02
CA CYS A 11 17.09 1.18 11.42
C CYS A 11 16.59 2.00 10.21
N LEU A 12 15.46 1.59 9.61
CA LEU A 12 14.86 2.27 8.46
C LEU A 12 14.16 3.58 8.82
N LYS A 13 13.74 3.76 10.09
CA LYS A 13 12.95 4.94 10.50
C LYS A 13 13.64 6.26 10.18
N MET A 14 14.95 6.34 10.42
CA MET A 14 15.72 7.54 10.13
C MET A 14 15.94 7.71 8.62
N LEU A 15 16.28 6.62 7.93
CA LEU A 15 16.58 6.63 6.50
C LEU A 15 15.36 7.04 5.66
N PHE A 16 14.16 6.59 6.04
CA PHE A 16 12.91 6.87 5.33
C PHE A 16 12.11 8.05 5.91
N SER A 17 12.70 8.84 6.82
CA SER A 17 11.98 9.91 7.54
C SER A 17 11.38 11.01 6.65
N SER A 18 11.92 11.20 5.45
CA SER A 18 11.42 12.14 4.44
C SER A 18 10.17 11.63 3.69
N LEU A 19 9.91 10.33 3.71
CA LEU A 19 8.78 9.68 3.05
C LEU A 19 7.71 9.33 4.09
N GLN A 20 6.72 10.21 4.27
CA GLN A 20 5.62 10.02 5.21
C GLN A 20 4.48 9.23 4.56
N ASP A 21 4.70 7.93 4.38
CA ASP A 21 3.75 6.99 3.78
C ASP A 21 3.39 5.86 4.77
N SER A 22 2.13 5.45 4.79
CA SER A 22 1.62 4.41 5.70
C SER A 22 2.20 3.04 5.35
N LEU A 23 2.50 2.76 4.07
CA LEU A 23 3.09 1.52 3.61
C LEU A 23 4.50 1.34 4.18
N ILE A 24 5.27 2.43 4.29
CA ILE A 24 6.58 2.41 4.95
C ILE A 24 6.43 2.06 6.44
N GLN A 25 5.46 2.69 7.13
CA GLN A 25 5.19 2.40 8.54
C GLN A 25 4.80 0.94 8.74
N SER A 26 3.90 0.44 7.90
CA SER A 26 3.46 -0.95 7.86
C SER A 26 4.63 -1.93 7.75
N CYS A 27 5.60 -1.65 6.87
CA CYS A 27 6.79 -2.48 6.73
C CYS A 27 7.70 -2.45 7.96
N ILE A 28 8.00 -1.25 8.47
CA ILE A 28 8.87 -1.07 9.64
C ILE A 28 8.25 -1.74 10.88
N GLN A 29 6.93 -1.72 11.01
CA GLN A 29 6.19 -2.33 12.11
C GLN A 29 5.94 -3.85 11.93
N ASN A 30 6.43 -4.45 10.84
CA ASN A 30 6.26 -5.87 10.51
C ASN A 30 4.81 -6.31 10.22
N TYR A 31 3.99 -5.42 9.67
CA TYR A 31 2.66 -5.78 9.21
C TYR A 31 2.70 -6.34 7.79
N PHE A 32 3.31 -5.61 6.84
CA PHE A 32 3.37 -6.02 5.44
C PHE A 32 4.73 -5.71 4.81
N GLY A 33 5.12 -6.50 3.82
CA GLY A 33 6.27 -6.20 2.97
C GLY A 33 7.66 -6.48 3.56
N ARG A 34 8.66 -6.16 2.75
CA ARG A 34 10.06 -6.55 2.91
C ARG A 34 10.97 -5.34 2.73
N ALA A 35 12.18 -5.40 3.27
CA ALA A 35 13.12 -4.29 3.20
C ALA A 35 14.56 -4.74 2.99
N TRP A 36 15.32 -3.95 2.22
CA TRP A 36 16.73 -4.16 1.94
C TRP A 36 17.53 -2.91 2.25
N VAL A 37 18.77 -3.10 2.69
CA VAL A 37 19.74 -2.03 2.92
C VAL A 37 21.12 -2.41 2.39
N ASP A 38 21.94 -1.39 2.15
CA ASP A 38 23.36 -1.50 1.82
C ASP A 38 24.15 -2.12 2.97
N GLN A 39 23.88 -1.67 4.18
CA GLN A 39 24.51 -2.16 5.40
C GLN A 39 23.58 -2.04 6.60
N LYS A 40 23.64 -3.01 7.52
CA LYS A 40 22.75 -3.03 8.71
C LYS A 40 23.04 -1.89 9.68
N ARG A 41 24.32 -1.54 9.85
CA ARG A 41 24.75 -0.49 10.77
C ARG A 41 24.86 0.83 10.01
N ASN A 42 23.99 1.78 10.34
CA ASN A 42 23.92 3.09 9.69
C ASN A 42 23.73 2.98 8.16
N PRO A 43 22.58 2.43 7.71
CA PRO A 43 22.31 2.25 6.28
C PRO A 43 22.35 3.61 5.56
N THR A 44 22.97 3.65 4.38
CA THR A 44 23.01 4.86 3.55
C THR A 44 22.06 4.80 2.37
N SER A 45 21.59 3.61 2.03
CA SER A 45 20.62 3.35 0.98
C SER A 45 19.69 2.21 1.39
N GLY A 46 18.41 2.32 1.02
CA GLY A 46 17.42 1.33 1.40
C GLY A 46 16.25 1.27 0.43
N LYS A 47 15.63 0.09 0.36
CA LYS A 47 14.39 -0.16 -0.37
C LYS A 47 13.38 -0.85 0.53
N ILE A 48 12.16 -0.34 0.57
CA ILE A 48 11.00 -1.00 1.16
C ILE A 48 10.07 -1.40 0.03
N VAL A 49 9.64 -2.66 0.00
CA VAL A 49 8.64 -3.16 -0.95
C VAL A 49 7.41 -3.64 -0.18
N VAL A 50 6.27 -3.04 -0.48
CA VAL A 50 4.96 -3.41 0.08
C VAL A 50 3.97 -3.47 -1.08
N SER A 51 3.48 -4.67 -1.36
CA SER A 51 2.66 -4.95 -2.55
C SER A 51 3.31 -4.45 -3.84
N ASP A 52 2.59 -3.72 -4.68
CA ASP A 52 3.07 -3.11 -5.91
C ASP A 52 3.89 -1.81 -5.68
N PHE A 53 4.10 -1.36 -4.44
CA PHE A 53 4.94 -0.19 -4.15
C PHE A 53 6.36 -0.57 -3.74
N ALA A 54 7.33 0.19 -4.26
CA ALA A 54 8.71 0.16 -3.83
C ALA A 54 9.21 1.57 -3.50
N PHE A 55 9.52 1.80 -2.23
CA PHE A 55 10.06 3.05 -1.72
C PHE A 55 11.59 2.96 -1.64
N LEU A 56 12.27 3.96 -2.19
CA LEU A 56 13.72 4.09 -2.23
C LEU A 56 14.12 5.31 -1.39
N ALA A 57 15.06 5.11 -0.48
CA ALA A 57 15.55 6.19 0.38
C ALA A 57 17.07 6.21 0.49
N GLY A 58 17.64 7.41 0.65
CA GLY A 58 19.08 7.59 0.78
C GLY A 58 19.81 7.63 -0.56
N GLN A 59 21.08 7.24 -0.58
CA GLN A 59 21.92 7.33 -1.77
C GLN A 59 21.49 6.33 -2.84
N PRO A 60 21.43 6.69 -4.13
CA PRO A 60 21.16 5.74 -5.20
C PRO A 60 22.16 4.60 -5.23
N ASP A 61 21.65 3.37 -5.26
CA ASP A 61 22.42 2.14 -5.39
C ASP A 61 21.70 1.18 -6.34
N ILE A 62 22.43 0.69 -7.34
CA ILE A 62 21.86 -0.17 -8.39
C ILE A 62 21.50 -1.57 -7.87
N GLU A 63 22.28 -2.13 -6.95
CA GLU A 63 21.96 -3.46 -6.42
C GLU A 63 20.67 -3.40 -5.59
N ILE A 64 20.47 -2.31 -4.83
CA ILE A 64 19.22 -2.10 -4.07
C ILE A 64 18.04 -1.94 -4.99
N LEU A 65 18.19 -1.20 -6.09
CA LEU A 65 17.11 -1.00 -7.06
C LEU A 65 16.55 -2.34 -7.56
N HIS A 66 17.40 -3.36 -7.73
CA HIS A 66 17.02 -4.69 -8.22
C HIS A 66 16.53 -5.67 -7.13
N CYS A 67 16.66 -5.33 -5.85
CA CYS A 67 16.14 -6.16 -4.76
C CYS A 67 14.60 -6.15 -4.75
N GLY A 68 13.94 -7.29 -4.53
CA GLY A 68 12.48 -7.33 -4.38
C GLY A 68 11.69 -6.80 -5.58
N MET A 69 12.21 -6.99 -6.80
CA MET A 69 11.51 -6.65 -8.04
C MET A 69 10.43 -7.70 -8.33
N ASP A 70 9.27 -7.53 -7.70
CA ASP A 70 8.14 -8.47 -7.78
C ASP A 70 7.10 -8.07 -8.84
N GLY A 71 7.25 -6.89 -9.45
CA GLY A 71 6.32 -6.35 -10.45
C GLY A 71 6.31 -7.15 -11.76
N THR A 72 5.15 -7.21 -12.40
CA THR A 72 4.93 -7.87 -13.69
C THR A 72 4.47 -6.87 -14.76
N LYS A 73 4.29 -7.31 -16.01
CA LYS A 73 3.71 -6.44 -17.05
C LYS A 73 2.24 -6.09 -16.76
N GLN A 74 1.51 -7.02 -16.15
CA GLN A 74 0.11 -6.84 -15.76
C GLN A 74 -0.02 -5.98 -14.50
N HIS A 75 0.89 -6.15 -13.55
CA HIS A 75 0.94 -5.40 -12.29
C HIS A 75 2.32 -4.76 -12.11
N PRO A 76 2.58 -3.60 -12.75
CA PRO A 76 3.87 -2.94 -12.69
C PRO A 76 4.14 -2.41 -11.28
N GLN A 77 5.40 -2.51 -10.83
CA GLN A 77 5.81 -1.96 -9.53
C GLN A 77 5.95 -0.44 -9.61
N THR A 78 5.28 0.28 -8.71
CA THR A 78 5.38 1.73 -8.54
C THR A 78 6.63 2.07 -7.73
N LEU A 79 7.60 2.72 -8.35
CA LEU A 79 8.81 3.19 -7.68
C LEU A 79 8.61 4.61 -7.14
N VAL A 80 8.83 4.80 -5.85
CA VAL A 80 8.78 6.10 -5.15
C VAL A 80 10.15 6.36 -4.53
N ALA A 81 10.70 7.56 -4.69
CA ALA A 81 12.02 7.89 -4.13
C ALA A 81 12.02 9.20 -3.34
N ASP A 82 12.82 9.25 -2.28
CA ASP A 82 12.98 10.43 -1.41
C ASP A 82 13.83 11.55 -2.03
N ARG A 83 14.61 11.22 -3.06
CA ARG A 83 15.62 12.09 -3.68
C ARG A 83 15.53 12.04 -5.19
N THR A 84 15.76 13.19 -5.81
CA THR A 84 15.75 13.36 -7.26
C THR A 84 16.84 12.55 -7.96
N GLU A 85 17.94 12.26 -7.28
CA GLU A 85 19.08 11.51 -7.80
C GLU A 85 18.69 10.08 -8.18
N TRP A 86 17.73 9.47 -7.47
CA TRP A 86 17.20 8.16 -7.84
C TRP A 86 16.53 8.16 -9.21
N PHE A 87 15.88 9.25 -9.62
CA PHE A 87 15.13 9.30 -10.88
C PHE A 87 16.06 9.09 -12.07
N ALA A 88 17.22 9.72 -12.10
CA ALA A 88 18.19 9.53 -13.20
C ALA A 88 18.68 8.08 -13.29
N TRP A 89 18.83 7.39 -12.16
CA TRP A 89 19.23 5.97 -12.12
C TRP A 89 18.09 5.06 -12.59
N ILE A 90 16.86 5.29 -12.11
CA ILE A 90 15.67 4.55 -12.50
C ILE A 90 15.42 4.69 -14.01
N GLU A 91 15.44 5.92 -14.51
CA GLU A 91 15.17 6.22 -15.92
C GLU A 91 16.23 5.59 -16.85
N LYS A 92 17.49 5.54 -16.41
CA LYS A 92 18.58 4.88 -17.13
C LYS A 92 18.45 3.37 -17.11
N GLU A 93 18.21 2.77 -15.94
CA GLU A 93 18.16 1.31 -15.78
C GLU A 93 16.95 0.71 -16.49
N PHE A 94 15.79 1.35 -16.37
CA PHE A 94 14.55 0.87 -16.96
C PHE A 94 14.19 1.56 -18.28
N ALA A 95 15.19 2.06 -19.01
CA ALA A 95 14.97 2.79 -20.27
C ALA A 95 14.01 2.03 -21.23
N GLY A 96 12.95 2.73 -21.65
CA GLY A 96 11.89 2.16 -22.51
C GLY A 96 10.92 1.20 -21.82
N LYS A 97 11.02 1.01 -20.50
CA LYS A 97 10.21 0.07 -19.70
C LYS A 97 9.53 0.73 -18.48
N TYR A 98 9.58 2.06 -18.37
CA TYR A 98 8.91 2.80 -17.31
C TYR A 98 7.91 3.81 -17.87
N LYS A 99 6.95 4.20 -17.03
CA LYS A 99 6.06 5.34 -17.27
C LYS A 99 6.12 6.24 -16.04
N ARG A 100 6.37 7.54 -16.26
CA ARG A 100 6.27 8.54 -15.19
C ARG A 100 4.80 8.85 -14.94
N ILE A 101 4.41 8.82 -13.67
CA ILE A 101 3.08 9.19 -13.20
C ILE A 101 3.21 10.17 -12.04
N GLU A 102 2.16 10.95 -11.80
CA GLU A 102 2.04 11.83 -10.64
C GLU A 102 1.04 11.23 -9.65
N ARG A 103 1.38 11.24 -8.37
CA ARG A 103 0.52 10.82 -7.26
C ARG A 103 0.46 11.93 -6.23
N TYR A 104 -0.68 12.09 -5.57
CA TYR A 104 -0.92 13.16 -4.62
C TYR A 104 -0.99 12.60 -3.21
N ALA A 105 0.00 12.92 -2.39
CA ALA A 105 -0.02 12.56 -0.98
C ALA A 105 -1.01 13.44 -0.21
N LEU A 106 -1.91 12.83 0.56
CA LEU A 106 -2.74 13.53 1.54
C LEU A 106 -1.91 13.86 2.79
N LYS A 107 -2.30 14.89 3.53
CA LYS A 107 -1.72 15.18 4.85
C LYS A 107 -2.20 14.14 5.87
N LYS A 108 -1.31 13.75 6.79
CA LYS A 108 -1.57 12.73 7.80
C LYS A 108 -1.97 13.43 9.09
N GLU A 109 -3.25 13.77 9.20
CA GLU A 109 -3.81 14.55 10.30
C GLU A 109 -4.99 13.77 10.88
N GLY A 110 -4.86 13.36 12.15
CA GLY A 110 -5.94 12.70 12.89
C GLY A 110 -6.99 13.70 13.37
N ASP A 111 -8.20 13.21 13.64
CA ASP A 111 -9.28 13.95 14.31
C ASP A 111 -9.76 15.25 13.64
N ILE A 112 -9.44 15.44 12.35
CA ILE A 112 -9.90 16.60 11.55
C ILE A 112 -11.13 16.29 10.68
N PHE A 113 -11.62 15.06 10.69
CA PHE A 113 -12.77 14.66 9.87
C PHE A 113 -14.08 15.21 10.44
N ASP A 114 -14.86 15.85 9.58
CA ASP A 114 -16.23 16.26 9.85
C ASP A 114 -17.15 15.02 9.76
N ARG A 115 -17.43 14.42 10.92
CA ARG A 115 -18.21 13.18 11.01
C ARG A 115 -19.64 13.35 10.50
N ASP A 116 -20.29 14.47 10.82
CA ASP A 116 -21.65 14.76 10.36
C ASP A 116 -21.70 14.83 8.83
N ARG A 117 -20.68 15.42 8.20
CA ARG A 117 -20.57 15.45 6.74
C ARG A 117 -20.32 14.07 6.14
N LEU A 118 -19.52 13.22 6.79
CA LEU A 118 -19.31 11.84 6.34
C LEU A 118 -20.61 11.02 6.43
N GLU A 119 -21.37 11.16 7.51
CA GLU A 119 -22.69 10.53 7.67
C GLU A 119 -23.69 11.04 6.62
N GLN A 120 -23.63 12.32 6.26
CA GLN A 120 -24.43 12.88 5.16
C GLN A 120 -24.11 12.27 3.79
N TYR A 121 -22.87 11.80 3.55
CA TYR A 121 -22.56 11.08 2.31
C TYR A 121 -23.19 9.70 2.31
N VAL A 122 -23.14 8.98 3.44
CA VAL A 122 -23.77 7.66 3.60
C VAL A 122 -25.28 7.75 3.37
N THR A 123 -25.95 8.72 3.99
CA THR A 123 -27.42 8.89 3.87
C THR A 123 -27.91 9.32 2.50
N LYS A 124 -27.03 9.77 1.60
CA LYS A 124 -27.37 10.17 0.23
C LYS A 124 -27.36 9.01 -0.76
N ILE A 125 -26.93 7.82 -0.35
CA ILE A 125 -26.95 6.66 -1.22
C ILE A 125 -28.39 6.32 -1.64
N ALA A 126 -28.59 5.85 -2.87
CA ALA A 126 -29.91 5.45 -3.33
C ALA A 126 -30.42 4.27 -2.49
N LYS A 127 -31.73 4.21 -2.23
CA LYS A 127 -32.33 3.23 -1.32
C LYS A 127 -32.18 1.77 -1.78
N ASP A 128 -31.90 1.58 -3.05
CA ASP A 128 -31.75 0.26 -3.65
C ASP A 128 -30.32 -0.28 -3.49
N TYR A 129 -29.38 0.55 -3.03
CA TYR A 129 -28.04 0.11 -2.65
C TYR A 129 -27.95 -0.16 -1.14
N GLU A 130 -27.30 -1.28 -0.80
CA GLU A 130 -26.93 -1.60 0.57
C GLU A 130 -25.47 -1.26 0.83
N ILE A 131 -25.17 -0.68 2.00
CA ILE A 131 -23.80 -0.50 2.50
C ILE A 131 -23.61 -1.47 3.66
N ARG A 132 -22.62 -2.36 3.56
CA ARG A 132 -22.29 -3.30 4.64
C ARG A 132 -20.78 -3.53 4.76
N LEU A 133 -20.36 -4.01 5.92
CA LEU A 133 -18.97 -4.42 6.12
C LEU A 133 -18.66 -5.63 5.23
N ILE A 134 -17.40 -5.72 4.80
CA ILE A 134 -16.86 -6.95 4.22
C ILE A 134 -16.81 -7.98 5.34
N GLU A 135 -17.48 -9.11 5.14
CA GLU A 135 -17.44 -10.27 6.00
C GLU A 135 -16.48 -11.31 5.44
N LYS A 136 -16.20 -12.35 6.24
CA LYS A 136 -15.22 -13.38 5.88
C LYS A 136 -15.60 -14.11 4.60
N GLU A 137 -16.89 -14.30 4.38
CA GLU A 137 -17.49 -15.03 3.27
C GLU A 137 -17.32 -14.26 1.94
N ASP A 138 -17.21 -12.93 1.99
CA ASP A 138 -17.03 -12.08 0.81
C ASP A 138 -15.61 -12.18 0.23
N VAL A 139 -14.61 -12.39 1.08
CA VAL A 139 -13.18 -12.27 0.71
C VAL A 139 -12.83 -13.13 -0.51
N ALA A 140 -13.37 -14.36 -0.58
CA ALA A 140 -13.10 -15.25 -1.70
C ALA A 140 -13.71 -14.76 -3.02
N ALA A 141 -14.88 -14.11 -2.98
CA ALA A 141 -15.52 -13.55 -4.17
C ALA A 141 -14.81 -12.26 -4.62
N LEU A 142 -14.43 -11.40 -3.67
CA LEU A 142 -13.68 -10.17 -3.96
C LEU A 142 -12.31 -10.48 -4.61
N MET A 143 -11.62 -11.52 -4.16
CA MET A 143 -10.34 -11.93 -4.77
C MET A 143 -10.48 -12.58 -6.16
N GLN A 144 -11.68 -12.97 -6.60
CA GLN A 144 -11.87 -13.59 -7.92
C GLN A 144 -12.01 -12.57 -9.05
N GLU A 145 -12.46 -11.35 -8.73
CA GLU A 145 -12.74 -10.30 -9.70
C GLU A 145 -11.58 -9.31 -9.76
N GLU A 146 -11.09 -8.99 -10.96
CA GLU A 146 -9.93 -8.10 -11.14
C GLU A 146 -10.14 -6.72 -10.51
N TRP A 147 -11.37 -6.18 -10.58
CA TRP A 147 -11.68 -4.85 -10.07
C TRP A 147 -11.72 -4.75 -8.54
N SER A 148 -11.97 -5.85 -7.82
CA SER A 148 -12.10 -5.85 -6.36
C SER A 148 -11.02 -6.66 -5.65
N HIS A 149 -10.14 -7.30 -6.41
CA HIS A 149 -9.01 -8.09 -5.92
C HIS A 149 -8.19 -7.35 -4.86
N ASP A 150 -7.91 -6.06 -5.10
CA ASP A 150 -7.05 -5.24 -4.26
C ASP A 150 -7.66 -4.88 -2.90
N PHE A 151 -8.94 -5.16 -2.68
CA PHE A 151 -9.54 -5.02 -1.35
C PHE A 151 -8.98 -6.01 -0.32
N CYS A 152 -8.47 -7.17 -0.76
CA CYS A 152 -8.03 -8.24 0.15
C CYS A 152 -6.69 -8.88 -0.23
N CYS A 153 -6.10 -8.59 -1.40
CA CYS A 153 -4.97 -9.34 -1.96
C CYS A 153 -3.68 -9.32 -1.13
N ASN A 154 -3.48 -8.29 -0.30
CA ASN A 154 -2.28 -8.17 0.53
C ASN A 154 -2.30 -9.03 1.79
N TYR A 155 -3.48 -9.52 2.17
CA TYR A 155 -3.66 -10.37 3.35
C TYR A 155 -3.40 -11.82 2.98
N LYS A 156 -2.91 -12.58 3.94
CA LYS A 156 -2.55 -13.98 3.72
C LYS A 156 -3.77 -14.84 3.35
N ASP A 157 -4.88 -14.60 4.05
CA ASP A 157 -6.15 -15.30 3.87
C ASP A 157 -7.30 -14.50 4.51
N ALA A 158 -8.53 -14.99 4.40
CA ALA A 158 -9.70 -14.32 4.95
C ALA A 158 -9.65 -14.14 6.47
N ASN A 159 -9.02 -15.05 7.24
CA ASN A 159 -8.89 -14.84 8.68
C ASN A 159 -7.90 -13.73 8.99
N ASP A 160 -6.82 -13.65 8.21
CA ASP A 160 -5.83 -12.59 8.32
C ASP A 160 -6.43 -11.21 7.99
N PHE A 161 -7.27 -11.13 6.95
CA PHE A 161 -8.05 -9.93 6.64
C PHE A 161 -9.02 -9.57 7.77
N MET A 162 -9.77 -10.53 8.32
CA MET A 162 -10.67 -10.27 9.46
C MET A 162 -9.93 -9.82 10.74
N GLN A 163 -8.68 -10.23 10.91
CA GLN A 163 -7.87 -9.87 12.08
C GLN A 163 -7.21 -8.49 11.95
N ARG A 164 -6.74 -8.15 10.75
CA ARG A 164 -5.85 -6.99 10.54
C ARG A 164 -6.45 -5.92 9.63
N GLY A 165 -7.43 -6.28 8.81
CA GLY A 165 -8.08 -5.41 7.84
C GLY A 165 -9.48 -4.96 8.28
N ILE A 166 -10.06 -4.10 7.47
CA ILE A 166 -11.44 -3.64 7.54
C ILE A 166 -11.85 -3.14 6.16
N GLY A 167 -13.09 -3.39 5.77
CA GLY A 167 -13.63 -2.79 4.57
C GLY A 167 -15.14 -2.74 4.57
N VAL A 168 -15.66 -1.93 3.67
CA VAL A 168 -17.08 -1.72 3.43
C VAL A 168 -17.32 -1.88 1.95
N VAL A 169 -18.41 -2.54 1.59
CA VAL A 169 -18.87 -2.70 0.22
C VAL A 169 -20.24 -2.06 0.03
N ILE A 170 -20.51 -1.69 -1.21
CA ILE A 170 -21.82 -1.26 -1.68
C ILE A 170 -22.37 -2.38 -2.57
N CYS A 171 -23.58 -2.84 -2.28
CA CYS A 171 -24.27 -3.87 -3.05
C CYS A 171 -25.45 -3.27 -3.82
N ASP A 172 -25.62 -3.68 -5.07
CA ASP A 172 -26.84 -3.54 -5.87
C ASP A 172 -27.53 -4.90 -5.89
N GLU A 173 -28.66 -5.03 -5.21
CA GLU A 173 -29.24 -6.33 -4.88
C GLU A 173 -28.20 -7.26 -4.18
N ASP A 174 -27.86 -8.39 -4.79
CA ASP A 174 -26.87 -9.35 -4.26
C ASP A 174 -25.45 -9.12 -4.81
N GLU A 175 -25.25 -8.11 -5.67
CA GLU A 175 -23.98 -7.86 -6.35
C GLU A 175 -23.18 -6.72 -5.72
N ILE A 176 -21.93 -6.99 -5.35
CA ILE A 176 -20.99 -5.94 -4.91
C ILE A 176 -20.62 -5.06 -6.11
N VAL A 177 -20.86 -3.76 -6.04
CA VAL A 177 -20.61 -2.79 -7.13
C VAL A 177 -19.55 -1.74 -6.79
N ALA A 178 -19.27 -1.52 -5.51
CA ALA A 178 -18.18 -0.67 -5.06
C ALA A 178 -17.65 -1.13 -3.70
N GLY A 179 -16.48 -0.63 -3.32
CA GLY A 179 -15.94 -0.85 -1.99
C GLY A 179 -14.86 0.15 -1.60
N ALA A 180 -14.67 0.25 -0.29
CA ALA A 180 -13.53 0.91 0.34
C ALA A 180 -12.95 -0.06 1.37
N SER A 181 -11.70 -0.47 1.20
CA SER A 181 -11.05 -1.49 2.02
C SER A 181 -9.66 -1.06 2.46
N SER A 182 -9.16 -1.64 3.54
CA SER A 182 -7.78 -1.52 3.98
C SER A 182 -6.85 -2.26 3.01
N TYR A 183 -6.21 -1.55 2.08
CA TYR A 183 -5.17 -2.10 1.21
C TYR A 183 -4.04 -2.75 2.00
N THR A 184 -3.59 -2.05 3.04
CA THR A 184 -2.68 -2.57 4.08
C THR A 184 -3.07 -1.97 5.42
N SER A 185 -2.49 -2.53 6.48
CA SER A 185 -2.65 -2.03 7.85
C SER A 185 -1.32 -1.79 8.53
N TYR A 186 -1.35 -0.96 9.55
CA TYR A 186 -0.28 -0.73 10.50
C TYR A 186 -0.91 -0.51 11.89
N ARG A 187 -0.11 -0.37 12.95
CA ARG A 187 -0.60 -0.35 14.33
C ARG A 187 -1.63 0.75 14.57
N GLU A 188 -1.44 1.91 13.97
CA GLU A 188 -2.27 3.10 14.21
C GLU A 188 -3.32 3.37 13.11
N GLY A 189 -3.39 2.55 12.06
CA GLY A 189 -4.34 2.80 10.96
C GLY A 189 -4.23 1.85 9.77
N ILE A 190 -4.81 2.29 8.65
CA ILE A 190 -4.88 1.55 7.38
C ILE A 190 -4.51 2.46 6.21
N GLU A 191 -4.04 1.86 5.12
CA GLU A 191 -4.04 2.48 3.80
C GLU A 191 -5.34 2.11 3.09
N ILE A 192 -6.09 3.08 2.56
CA ILE A 192 -7.42 2.85 1.99
C ILE A 192 -7.31 2.64 0.48
N GLU A 193 -7.93 1.57 -0.02
CA GLU A 193 -8.22 1.32 -1.43
C GLU A 193 -9.70 1.55 -1.69
N ILE A 194 -10.05 2.26 -2.77
CA ILE A 194 -11.45 2.55 -3.16
C ILE A 194 -11.62 2.24 -4.64
N ILE A 195 -12.54 1.33 -4.96
CA ILE A 195 -12.82 0.93 -6.34
C ILE A 195 -14.34 0.82 -6.54
N THR A 196 -14.80 1.14 -7.74
CA THR A 196 -16.19 1.01 -8.20
C THR A 196 -16.16 0.40 -9.60
N ARG A 197 -17.10 -0.49 -9.91
CA ARG A 197 -17.28 -1.07 -11.24
C ARG A 197 -18.53 -0.52 -11.94
#